data_AF-A0A1X1VZV2-F1
#
_entry.id   AF-A0A1X1VZV2-F1
#
_cell.length_a   1.000
_cell.length_b   1.000
_cell.length_c   1.000
_cell.angle_alpha   90.00
_cell.angle_beta   90.00
_cell.angle_gamma   90.00
#
_symmetry.space_group_name_H-M   'P 1'
#
loop_
_entity.id
_entity.type
_entity.pdbx_description
1 polymer ?
#
loop_
_entity_poly.entity_id
_entity_poly.type
_entity_poly.pdbx_seq_one_letter_code
_entity_poly.pdbx_strand_id
1 'polypeptide(L)'
;MIDWINGAPPGELAAELMSAFDPDLRAPSGQASPLALSDFTDWMFRGFPARTGFILPARPVQESTLEAIQLLEHSELVYARWVHDNESRWNATRLGLATLAEGKAAVRQRIKDRTGL
;
A
#
# COMPACT_ATOMS: atom_id res chain seq x y z
N MET A 1 11.25 5.04 -11.21
CA MET A 1 10.36 4.29 -10.29
C MET A 1 10.81 4.47 -8.85
N ILE A 2 12.01 4.02 -8.47
CA ILE A 2 12.56 4.25 -7.10
C ILE A 2 12.55 5.74 -6.74
N ASP A 3 13.04 6.62 -7.63
CA ASP A 3 13.04 8.08 -7.37
C ASP A 3 11.63 8.67 -7.23
N TRP A 4 10.64 8.07 -7.89
CA TRP A 4 9.23 8.47 -7.73
C TRP A 4 8.70 8.00 -6.38
N ILE A 5 8.95 6.75 -5.98
CA ILE A 5 8.47 6.21 -4.70
C ILE A 5 9.04 7.02 -3.53
N ASN A 6 10.31 7.41 -3.61
CA ASN A 6 10.97 8.15 -2.54
C ASN A 6 10.72 9.65 -2.59
N GLY A 7 10.31 10.20 -3.74
CA GLY A 7 10.07 11.63 -3.93
C GLY A 7 8.60 12.03 -4.01
N ALA A 8 7.68 11.08 -4.15
CA ALA A 8 6.26 11.35 -4.21
C ALA A 8 5.75 11.90 -2.86
N PRO A 9 4.78 12.84 -2.87
CA PRO A 9 4.09 13.21 -1.65
C PRO A 9 3.52 11.96 -0.95
N PRO A 10 3.66 11.81 0.38
CA PRO A 10 3.21 10.61 1.09
C PRO A 10 1.75 10.22 0.83
N GLY A 11 0.84 11.20 0.67
CA GLY A 11 -0.56 10.95 0.34
C GLY A 11 -0.79 10.39 -1.08
N GLU A 12 0.04 10.77 -2.06
CA GLU A 12 0.00 10.20 -3.42
C GLU A 12 0.50 8.75 -3.41
N LEU A 13 1.60 8.49 -2.70
CA LEU A 13 2.11 7.13 -2.54
C LEU A 13 1.11 6.25 -1.79
N ALA A 14 0.51 6.74 -0.71
CA ALA A 14 -0.52 6.03 0.04
C ALA A 14 -1.73 5.67 -0.84
N ALA A 15 -2.19 6.59 -1.69
CA ALA A 15 -3.28 6.31 -2.61
C ALA A 15 -2.91 5.25 -3.66
N GLU A 16 -1.65 5.22 -4.13
CA GLU A 16 -1.15 4.17 -5.01
C GLU A 16 -1.07 2.81 -4.31
N LEU A 17 -0.57 2.77 -3.07
CA LEU A 17 -0.50 1.54 -2.26
C LEU A 17 -1.88 0.99 -1.92
N MET A 18 -2.87 1.86 -1.70
CA MET A 18 -4.24 1.44 -1.43
C MET A 18 -4.81 0.58 -2.57
N SER A 19 -4.41 0.86 -3.82
CA SER A 19 -4.83 0.04 -4.98
C SER A 19 -4.31 -1.40 -4.96
N ALA A 20 -3.33 -1.74 -4.12
CA ALA A 20 -2.92 -3.14 -3.93
C ALA A 20 -4.03 -4.00 -3.26
N PHE A 21 -5.04 -3.35 -2.68
CA PHE A 21 -6.23 -4.00 -2.13
C PHE A 21 -7.39 -4.11 -3.12
N ASP A 22 -7.26 -3.57 -4.34
CA ASP A 22 -8.29 -3.66 -5.36
C ASP A 22 -8.49 -5.14 -5.77
N PRO A 23 -9.69 -5.71 -5.59
CA PRO A 23 -9.95 -7.11 -5.93
C PRO A 23 -9.85 -7.40 -7.43
N ASP A 24 -10.12 -6.42 -8.30
CA ASP A 24 -10.06 -6.61 -9.75
C ASP A 24 -8.62 -6.64 -10.28
N LEU A 25 -7.69 -6.05 -9.51
CA LEU A 25 -6.26 -6.00 -9.84
C LEU A 25 -5.47 -7.12 -9.16
N ARG A 26 -6.11 -7.92 -8.28
CA ARG A 26 -5.48 -9.08 -7.65
C ARG A 26 -5.68 -10.36 -8.46
N ALA A 27 -4.63 -11.18 -8.46
CA ALA A 27 -4.63 -12.52 -9.06
C ALA A 27 -5.75 -13.42 -8.49
N PRO A 28 -6.21 -14.45 -9.21
CA PRO A 28 -7.53 -15.09 -9.04
C PRO A 28 -7.72 -15.94 -7.77
N SER A 29 -6.81 -15.88 -6.79
CA SER A 29 -6.95 -16.61 -5.52
C SER A 29 -8.03 -16.05 -4.60
N GLY A 30 -8.74 -14.98 -4.99
CA GLY A 30 -10.11 -14.66 -4.55
C GLY A 30 -10.30 -14.35 -3.06
N GLN A 31 -9.25 -14.39 -2.27
CA GLN A 31 -9.29 -14.09 -0.84
C GLN A 31 -8.64 -12.74 -0.60
N ALA A 32 -9.31 -11.91 0.20
CA ALA A 32 -8.79 -10.68 0.77
C ALA A 32 -7.67 -11.01 1.77
N SER A 33 -6.57 -11.56 1.27
CA SER A 33 -5.42 -11.91 2.09
C SER A 33 -4.78 -10.62 2.58
N PRO A 34 -4.41 -10.58 3.88
CA PRO A 34 -3.60 -9.51 4.43
C PRO A 34 -2.31 -9.35 3.61
N LEU A 35 -1.95 -8.12 3.26
CA LEU A 35 -0.71 -7.79 2.55
C LEU A 35 0.45 -7.67 3.53
N ALA A 36 1.58 -8.27 3.19
CA ALA A 36 2.88 -8.00 3.79
C ALA A 36 3.55 -6.79 3.12
N LEU A 37 4.65 -6.32 3.72
CA LEU A 37 5.45 -5.23 3.15
C LEU A 37 6.03 -5.59 1.77
N SER A 38 6.36 -6.86 1.54
CA SER A 38 6.81 -7.36 0.24
C SER A 38 5.73 -7.19 -0.84
N ASP A 39 4.46 -7.43 -0.50
CA ASP A 39 3.37 -7.32 -1.48
C ASP A 39 3.16 -5.88 -1.95
N PHE A 40 3.32 -4.90 -1.05
CA PHE A 40 3.32 -3.49 -1.43
C PHE A 40 4.50 -3.13 -2.33
N THR A 41 5.68 -3.69 -2.05
CA THR A 41 6.86 -3.51 -2.90
C THR A 41 6.61 -4.10 -4.28
N ASP A 42 6.15 -5.35 -4.35
CA ASP A 42 5.84 -6.03 -5.61
C ASP A 42 4.78 -5.28 -6.41
N TRP A 43 3.74 -4.77 -5.73
CA TRP A 43 2.74 -3.89 -6.33
C TRP A 43 3.38 -2.68 -7.00
N MET A 44 4.26 -1.96 -6.31
CA MET A 44 4.93 -0.78 -6.86
C MET A 44 5.82 -1.08 -8.07
N PHE A 45 6.32 -2.32 -8.19
CA PHE A 45 7.16 -2.76 -9.30
C PHE A 45 6.43 -3.63 -10.34
N ARG A 46 5.11 -3.81 -10.26
CA ARG A 46 4.30 -4.71 -11.12
C ARG A 46 4.42 -4.50 -12.64
N GLY A 47 4.93 -3.35 -13.09
CA GLY A 47 5.19 -3.04 -14.51
C GLY A 47 6.64 -3.24 -14.95
N PHE A 48 7.51 -3.79 -14.09
CA PHE A 48 8.94 -3.96 -14.36
C PHE A 48 9.32 -5.44 -14.32
N PRO A 49 10.37 -5.85 -15.06
CA PRO A 49 10.87 -7.22 -14.99
C PRO A 49 11.23 -7.56 -13.55
N ALA A 50 10.84 -8.75 -13.10
CA ALA A 50 11.28 -9.28 -11.81
C ALA A 50 12.81 -9.26 -11.76
N ARG A 51 13.37 -8.48 -10.82
CA ARG A 51 14.83 -8.41 -10.65
C ARG A 51 15.29 -9.71 -10.00
N THR A 52 15.90 -10.60 -10.77
CA THR A 52 16.43 -11.90 -10.32
C THR A 52 17.77 -11.77 -9.58
N GLY A 53 17.90 -10.80 -8.67
CA GLY A 53 19.16 -10.50 -7.98
C GLY A 53 19.00 -10.39 -6.46
N PHE A 54 20.07 -10.71 -5.72
CA PHE A 54 20.16 -10.71 -4.26
C PHE A 54 19.94 -9.34 -3.57
N ILE A 55 19.85 -8.26 -4.34
CA ILE A 55 19.51 -6.93 -3.79
C ILE A 55 17.99 -6.88 -3.66
N LEU A 56 17.50 -7.22 -2.45
CA LEU A 56 16.12 -7.02 -2.04
C LEU A 56 15.65 -5.62 -2.45
N PRO A 57 14.73 -5.49 -3.42
CA PRO A 57 14.23 -4.19 -3.91
C PRO A 57 13.56 -3.34 -2.82
N ALA A 58 13.24 -3.95 -1.67
CA ALA A 58 12.55 -3.29 -0.57
C ALA A 58 13.39 -2.20 0.11
N ARG A 59 14.71 -2.38 0.32
CA ARG A 59 15.48 -1.44 1.18
C ARG A 59 15.40 0.03 0.76
N PRO A 60 15.56 0.40 -0.53
CA PRO A 60 15.59 1.82 -0.91
C PRO A 60 14.24 2.52 -0.79
N VAL A 61 13.12 1.78 -0.78
CA VAL A 61 11.75 2.33 -0.80
C VAL A 61 10.97 2.01 0.47
N GLN A 62 11.56 1.23 1.37
CA GLN A 62 10.90 0.68 2.55
C GLN A 62 10.38 1.79 3.47
N GLU A 63 11.18 2.83 3.72
CA GLU A 63 10.79 3.92 4.62
C GLU A 63 9.59 4.71 4.06
N SER A 64 9.65 5.14 2.79
CA SER A 64 8.53 5.81 2.13
C SER A 64 7.28 4.93 2.05
N THR A 65 7.45 3.62 1.84
CA THR A 65 6.33 2.67 1.83
C THR A 65 5.68 2.58 3.21
N LEU A 66 6.48 2.50 4.29
CA LEU A 66 5.97 2.43 5.66
C LEU A 66 5.27 3.74 6.08
N GLU A 67 5.82 4.89 5.71
CA GLU A 67 5.18 6.19 5.95
C GLU A 67 3.80 6.28 5.25
N ALA A 68 3.74 5.85 3.98
CA ALA A 68 2.49 5.81 3.24
C ALA A 68 1.47 4.84 3.87
N ILE A 69 1.91 3.67 4.33
CA ILE A 69 1.05 2.72 5.07
C ILE A 69 0.54 3.36 6.38
N GLN A 70 1.40 4.05 7.11
CA GLN A 70 1.03 4.73 8.36
C GLN A 70 -0.05 5.80 8.10
N LEU A 71 0.01 6.53 6.98
CA LEU A 71 -1.07 7.45 6.60
C LEU A 71 -2.38 6.72 6.33
N LEU A 72 -2.35 5.57 5.66
CA LEU A 72 -3.54 4.75 5.43
C LEU A 72 -4.14 4.26 6.76
N GLU A 73 -3.32 3.87 7.73
CA GLU A 73 -3.76 3.46 9.06
C GLU A 73 -4.41 4.62 9.84
N HIS A 74 -3.75 5.79 9.88
CA HIS A 74 -4.29 6.97 10.55
C HIS A 74 -5.53 7.54 9.86
N SER A 75 -5.74 7.20 8.60
CA SER A 75 -6.95 7.52 7.83
C SER A 75 -8.06 6.48 7.95
N GLU A 76 -7.82 5.41 8.74
CA GLU A 76 -8.72 4.29 8.99
C GLU A 76 -9.04 3.48 7.71
N LEU A 77 -8.18 3.56 6.70
CA LEU A 77 -8.33 2.88 5.41
C LEU A 77 -7.76 1.46 5.46
N VAL A 78 -6.73 1.24 6.27
CA VAL A 78 -6.15 -0.08 6.53
C VAL A 78 -5.94 -0.30 8.03
N TYR A 79 -5.74 -1.54 8.44
CA TYR A 79 -5.33 -1.88 9.79
C TYR A 79 -4.27 -2.99 9.78
N ALA A 80 -3.28 -2.86 10.66
CA ALA A 80 -2.32 -3.92 10.92
C ALA A 80 -2.98 -5.09 11.66
N ARG A 81 -2.67 -6.30 11.19
CA ARG A 81 -2.90 -7.57 11.85
C ARG A 81 -1.53 -8.17 12.17
N TRP A 82 -1.23 -8.31 13.45
CA TRP A 82 -0.05 -9.05 13.90
C TRP A 82 -0.24 -10.54 13.65
N VAL A 83 0.70 -11.17 12.94
CA VAL A 83 0.74 -12.62 12.72
C VAL A 83 1.94 -13.20 13.48
N HIS A 84 1.83 -14.47 13.89
CA HIS A 84 2.80 -15.17 14.75
C HIS A 84 4.26 -15.23 14.22
N ASP A 85 4.51 -14.87 12.96
CA ASP A 85 5.83 -14.92 12.32
C ASP A 85 6.60 -13.58 12.33
N ASN A 86 6.25 -12.68 13.26
CA ASN A 86 6.90 -11.38 13.43
C ASN A 86 6.85 -10.46 12.19
N GLU A 87 5.92 -10.76 11.27
CA GLU A 87 5.65 -9.98 10.07
C GLU A 87 4.33 -9.22 10.26
N SER A 88 4.39 -7.89 10.17
CA SER A 88 3.19 -7.06 10.12
C SER A 88 2.48 -7.28 8.79
N ARG A 89 1.17 -7.54 8.85
CA ARG A 89 0.32 -7.62 7.67
C ARG A 89 -0.82 -6.64 7.75
N TRP A 90 -1.26 -6.11 6.62
CA TRP A 90 -2.30 -5.10 6.54
C TRP A 90 -3.52 -5.60 5.80
N ASN A 91 -4.70 -5.23 6.30
CA ASN A 91 -5.95 -5.42 5.59
C ASN A 91 -6.58 -4.07 5.32
N ALA A 92 -7.21 -3.92 4.16
CA ALA A 92 -8.12 -2.81 3.95
C ALA A 92 -9.32 -2.93 4.89
N THR A 93 -9.73 -1.82 5.49
CA THR A 93 -11.01 -1.75 6.18
C THR A 93 -12.14 -1.76 5.16
N ARG A 94 -13.38 -2.00 5.62
CA ARG A 94 -14.57 -1.83 4.77
C ARG A 94 -14.68 -0.40 4.24
N LEU A 95 -14.33 0.59 5.08
CA LEU A 95 -14.25 1.99 4.67
C LEU A 95 -13.19 2.17 3.58
N GLY A 96 -12.00 1.59 3.78
CA GLY A 96 -10.91 1.63 2.81
C GLY A 96 -11.33 1.14 1.42
N LEU A 97 -11.94 -0.05 1.35
CA LEU A 97 -12.40 -0.59 0.07
C LEU A 97 -13.48 0.28 -0.58
N ALA A 98 -14.44 0.80 0.20
CA ALA A 98 -15.47 1.70 -0.31
C ALA A 98 -14.87 3.01 -0.86
N THR A 99 -13.94 3.62 -0.11
CA THR A 99 -13.23 4.83 -0.56
C THR A 99 -12.37 4.56 -1.79
N LEU A 100 -11.72 3.39 -1.88
CA LEU A 100 -10.96 3.02 -3.07
C LEU A 100 -11.85 2.84 -4.30
N ALA A 101 -13.06 2.30 -4.13
CA ALA A 101 -14.04 2.15 -5.22
C ALA A 101 -14.50 3.49 -5.81
N GLU A 102 -14.47 4.57 -5.01
CA GLU A 102 -14.67 5.96 -5.49
C GLU A 102 -13.43 6.54 -6.19
N GLY A 103 -12.28 5.85 -6.09
CA GLY A 103 -11.04 6.14 -6.78
C GLY A 103 -9.94 6.75 -5.88
N LYS A 104 -8.72 6.82 -6.41
CA LYS A 104 -7.54 7.35 -5.69
C LYS A 104 -7.69 8.80 -5.23
N ALA A 105 -8.54 9.60 -5.89
CA ALA A 105 -8.83 10.96 -5.46
C ALA A 105 -9.59 10.98 -4.12
N ALA A 106 -10.57 10.07 -3.93
CA ALA A 106 -11.28 9.94 -2.66
C ALA A 106 -10.35 9.46 -1.54
N VAL A 107 -9.42 8.55 -1.85
CA VAL A 107 -8.38 8.12 -0.90
C VAL A 107 -7.52 9.30 -0.43
N ARG A 108 -7.00 10.11 -1.36
CA ARG A 108 -6.21 11.31 -1.03
C ARG A 108 -7.01 12.30 -0.19
N GLN A 109 -8.27 12.54 -0.56
CA GLN A 109 -9.13 13.44 0.20
C GLN A 109 -9.36 12.93 1.62
N ARG A 110 -9.61 11.62 1.80
CA ARG A 110 -9.77 11.02 3.12
C ARG A 110 -8.51 11.15 3.97
N ILE A 111 -7.33 10.96 3.39
CA ILE A 111 -6.05 11.17 4.08
C ILE A 111 -5.96 12.62 4.55
N LYS A 112 -6.19 13.57 3.65
CA LYS A 112 -6.16 15.00 3.95
C LYS A 112 -7.13 15.39 5.08
N ASP A 113 -8.35 14.86 5.06
CA ASP A 113 -9.36 15.14 6.08
C ASP A 113 -8.96 14.62 7.48
N ARG A 114 -8.12 13.59 7.55
CA ARG A 114 -7.72 12.93 8.81
C ARG A 114 -6.36 13.34 9.32
N THR A 115 -5.43 13.68 8.43
CA THR A 115 -4.02 13.96 8.78
C THR A 115 -3.62 15.42 8.51
N GLY A 116 -4.40 16.16 7.72
CA GLY A 116 -4.09 17.53 7.30
C GLY A 116 -3.04 17.63 6.18
N LEU A 117 -2.60 16.50 5.61
CA LEU A 117 -1.61 16.40 4.53
C LEU A 117 -2.25 16.30 3.14
#